data_AF-A0A962PKS1-F1
#
_entry.id   AF-A0A962PKS1-F1
#
_cell.length_a   1.000
_cell.length_b   1.000
_cell.length_c   1.000
_cell.angle_alpha   90.00
_cell.angle_beta   90.00
_cell.angle_gamma   90.00
#
_symmetry.space_group_name_H-M   'P 1'
#
loop_
_entity.id
_entity.type
_entity.pdbx_description
1 polymer ?
#
loop_
_entity_poly.entity_id
_entity_poly.type
_entity_poly.pdbx_seq_one_letter_code
_entity_poly.pdbx_strand_id
1 'polypeptide(L)'
;MNVKTSLLREKFVITGVDPKQDDAALKEPAHSNRMPISLKAGDMPSEDYVVRAQNMHLCARMVAHLIRDYDKGGPLLHRVIPYKWEEVWAEVVGDYELAYNPDRWVCVYHQGKPVFHYGDRHPFLDVIEHCDTLNSGHYDSSVKLAEEAFRKAGKNLRVGYDSNMAILLNLEKTVGRCGMILRAPDRTTTFNYHIESVKNIPVNPSQCIRVAAALLEGIQLGFMIGIANEKQRSGLVDTSAQEARQAREAKRRIGSLNAEISAMETHYKVRYRPERPDFNRIILEAEKIAPKYLEALIAAEALKDDDD
;
A
#
# COMPACT_ATOMS: atom_id res chain seq x y z
N MET A 1 -2.10 2.79 22.92
CA MET A 1 -0.76 2.85 22.27
C MET A 1 -0.62 4.17 21.52
N ASN A 2 0.57 4.78 21.50
CA ASN A 2 0.87 5.89 20.58
C ASN A 2 1.53 5.30 19.34
N VAL A 3 1.09 5.71 18.15
CA VAL A 3 1.58 5.18 16.88
C VAL A 3 2.00 6.33 15.97
N LYS A 4 3.27 6.31 15.55
CA LYS A 4 3.80 7.20 14.52
C LYS A 4 4.42 6.34 13.41
N THR A 5 3.89 6.45 12.21
CA THR A 5 4.29 5.61 11.08
C THR A 5 3.98 6.31 9.76
N SER A 6 4.62 5.90 8.68
CA SER A 6 4.35 6.34 7.33
C SER A 6 4.30 5.15 6.38
N LEU A 7 3.48 5.28 5.34
CA LEU A 7 3.47 4.35 4.21
C LEU A 7 4.21 5.01 3.04
N LEU A 8 5.26 4.34 2.56
CA LEU A 8 6.02 4.74 1.39
C LEU A 8 5.57 3.90 0.19
N ARG A 9 5.33 4.57 -0.94
CA ARG A 9 5.21 3.94 -2.26
C ARG A 9 6.57 4.00 -2.93
N GLU A 10 7.12 2.84 -3.23
CA GLU A 10 8.48 2.68 -3.73
C GLU A 10 8.49 2.07 -5.13
N LYS A 11 9.40 2.56 -5.95
CA LYS A 11 9.75 2.01 -7.26
C LYS A 11 11.25 1.81 -7.31
N PHE A 12 11.65 0.57 -7.56
CA PHE A 12 13.01 0.18 -7.84
C PHE A 12 13.14 -0.20 -9.31
N VAL A 13 14.26 0.17 -9.93
CA VAL A 13 14.65 -0.27 -11.27
C VAL A 13 16.02 -0.90 -11.14
N ILE A 14 16.07 -2.22 -11.19
CA ILE A 14 17.29 -3.00 -10.97
C ILE A 14 17.90 -3.28 -12.34
N THR A 15 19.12 -2.80 -12.56
CA THR A 15 19.83 -2.91 -13.84
C THR A 15 21.07 -3.76 -13.63
N GLY A 16 21.17 -4.87 -14.35
CA GLY A 16 22.40 -5.67 -14.40
C GLY A 16 23.50 -4.90 -15.13
N VAL A 17 24.69 -4.78 -14.54
CA VAL A 17 25.82 -4.12 -15.18
C VAL A 17 26.78 -5.20 -15.67
N ASP A 18 26.68 -5.57 -16.96
CA ASP A 18 27.71 -6.39 -17.61
C ASP A 18 28.78 -5.46 -18.19
N PRO A 19 30.03 -5.51 -17.71
CA PRO A 19 31.12 -4.69 -18.26
C PRO A 19 31.45 -4.97 -19.74
N LYS A 20 30.85 -5.98 -20.38
CA LYS A 20 31.02 -6.30 -21.80
C LYS A 20 29.82 -5.94 -22.69
N GLN A 21 28.69 -5.51 -22.14
CA GLN A 21 27.49 -5.11 -22.89
C GLN A 21 26.87 -3.86 -22.24
N ASP A 22 27.24 -2.69 -22.73
CA ASP A 22 26.83 -1.40 -22.14
C ASP A 22 25.33 -1.07 -22.36
N ASP A 23 24.64 -1.67 -23.35
CA ASP A 23 23.29 -1.23 -23.76
C ASP A 23 22.16 -2.27 -23.65
N ALA A 24 22.44 -3.55 -23.35
CA ALA A 24 21.41 -4.60 -23.26
C ALA A 24 21.12 -5.08 -21.83
N ALA A 25 21.43 -4.24 -20.83
CA ALA A 25 21.19 -4.57 -19.43
C ALA A 25 19.70 -4.81 -19.14
N LEU A 26 19.34 -6.03 -18.72
CA LEU A 26 18.00 -6.34 -18.22
C LEU A 26 17.64 -5.38 -17.08
N LYS A 27 16.57 -4.60 -17.31
CA LYS A 27 15.98 -3.70 -16.32
C LYS A 27 14.77 -4.38 -15.71
N GLU A 28 14.87 -4.77 -14.45
CA GLU A 28 13.79 -5.40 -13.72
C GLU A 28 13.13 -4.39 -12.79
N PRO A 29 11.86 -4.00 -13.04
CA PRO A 29 11.12 -3.12 -12.14
C PRO A 29 10.68 -3.91 -10.90
N ALA A 30 10.92 -3.37 -9.72
CA ALA A 30 10.36 -3.88 -8.48
C ALA A 30 9.55 -2.79 -7.78
N HIS A 31 8.25 -2.99 -7.67
CA HIS A 31 7.34 -2.09 -6.97
C HIS A 31 7.08 -2.60 -5.56
N SER A 32 6.99 -1.70 -4.59
CA SER A 32 6.73 -2.06 -3.19
C SER A 32 6.00 -0.94 -2.47
N ASN A 33 5.19 -1.28 -1.48
CA ASN A 33 4.69 -0.34 -0.50
C ASN A 33 5.15 -0.74 0.88
N ARG A 34 5.92 0.13 1.56
CA ARG A 34 6.58 -0.15 2.83
C ARG A 34 5.97 0.66 3.96
N MET A 35 5.65 0.01 5.07
CA MET A 35 5.13 0.67 6.27
C MET A 35 5.80 0.08 7.52
N PRO A 36 6.83 0.76 8.08
CA PRO A 36 7.42 0.37 9.36
C PRO A 36 6.52 0.74 10.53
N ILE A 37 6.47 -0.10 11.56
CA ILE A 37 5.66 0.12 12.75
C ILE A 37 6.38 -0.39 14.00
N SER A 38 6.39 0.43 15.05
CA SER A 38 6.85 0.05 16.39
C SER A 38 5.64 -0.17 17.30
N LEU A 39 5.46 -1.41 17.77
CA LEU A 39 4.37 -1.78 18.66
C LEU A 39 4.85 -1.73 20.11
N LYS A 40 4.25 -0.87 20.92
CA LYS A 40 4.53 -0.76 22.35
C LYS A 40 3.29 -0.35 23.12
N ALA A 41 2.84 -1.19 24.05
CA ALA A 41 1.70 -0.89 24.91
C ALA A 41 2.03 -1.18 26.38
N GLY A 42 1.94 -0.14 27.21
CA GLY A 42 2.32 -0.22 28.63
C GLY A 42 3.76 -0.68 28.80
N ASP A 43 3.95 -1.63 29.71
CA ASP A 43 5.25 -2.23 30.05
C ASP A 43 5.57 -3.49 29.24
N MET A 44 4.77 -3.81 28.21
CA MET A 44 5.02 -4.96 27.35
C MET A 44 6.27 -4.75 26.47
N PRO A 45 7.03 -5.83 26.17
CA PRO A 45 8.20 -5.76 25.28
C PRO A 45 7.83 -5.18 23.92
N SER A 46 8.58 -4.19 23.45
CA SER A 46 8.32 -3.59 22.13
C SER A 46 8.70 -4.55 21.01
N GLU A 47 7.88 -4.57 19.95
CA GLU A 47 8.20 -5.28 18.71
C GLU A 47 8.16 -4.32 17.53
N ASP A 48 9.25 -4.29 16.76
CA ASP A 48 9.33 -3.52 15.52
C ASP A 48 9.06 -4.42 14.32
N TYR A 49 8.18 -3.98 13.44
CA TYR A 49 7.85 -4.67 12.20
C TYR A 49 8.03 -3.74 11.02
N VAL A 50 8.33 -4.33 9.88
CA VAL A 50 8.16 -3.66 8.58
C VAL A 50 7.20 -4.49 7.76
N VAL A 51 6.12 -3.88 7.29
CA VAL A 51 5.19 -4.52 6.37
C VAL A 51 5.47 -4.00 4.97
N ARG A 52 5.63 -4.93 4.03
CA ARG A 52 5.64 -4.65 2.60
C ARG A 52 4.48 -5.35 1.91
N ALA A 53 3.83 -4.70 0.96
CA ALA A 53 2.83 -5.35 0.12
C ALA A 53 2.76 -4.72 -1.28
N GLN A 54 2.16 -5.45 -2.23
CA GLN A 54 1.94 -5.00 -3.60
C GLN A 54 1.09 -3.74 -3.68
N ASN A 55 0.03 -3.66 -2.85
CA ASN A 55 -0.90 -2.54 -2.81
C ASN A 55 -0.81 -1.77 -1.48
N MET A 56 -0.92 -0.44 -1.56
CA MET A 56 -0.84 0.44 -0.38
C MET A 56 -1.90 0.10 0.67
N HIS A 57 -3.14 -0.18 0.24
CA HIS A 57 -4.24 -0.46 1.16
C HIS A 57 -4.06 -1.82 1.88
N LEU A 58 -3.50 -2.84 1.21
CA LEU A 58 -3.17 -4.12 1.84
C LEU A 58 -2.05 -3.96 2.88
N CYS A 59 -1.01 -3.19 2.55
CA CYS A 59 0.08 -2.87 3.48
C CYS A 59 -0.47 -2.20 4.76
N ALA A 60 -1.28 -1.15 4.61
CA ALA A 60 -1.90 -0.46 5.73
C ALA A 60 -2.85 -1.36 6.55
N ARG A 61 -3.66 -2.21 5.89
CA ARG A 61 -4.55 -3.15 6.59
C ARG A 61 -3.77 -4.17 7.42
N MET A 62 -2.71 -4.73 6.86
CA MET A 62 -1.88 -5.68 7.60
C MET A 62 -1.29 -5.03 8.85
N VAL A 63 -0.75 -3.81 8.73
CA VAL A 63 -0.28 -3.03 9.89
C VAL A 63 -1.39 -2.80 10.92
N ALA A 64 -2.60 -2.48 10.48
CA ALA A 64 -3.73 -2.30 11.39
C ALA A 64 -4.08 -3.59 12.16
N HIS A 65 -4.02 -4.76 11.52
CA HIS A 65 -4.22 -6.05 12.18
C HIS A 65 -3.12 -6.33 13.21
N LEU A 66 -1.84 -6.07 12.88
CA LEU A 66 -0.74 -6.23 13.83
C LEU A 66 -0.95 -5.36 15.08
N ILE A 67 -1.33 -4.09 14.89
CA ILE A 67 -1.64 -3.19 16.01
C ILE A 67 -2.81 -3.71 16.84
N ARG A 68 -3.91 -4.10 16.20
CA ARG A 68 -5.11 -4.62 16.87
C ARG A 68 -4.77 -5.82 17.73
N ASP A 69 -4.05 -6.77 17.17
CA ASP A 69 -3.80 -8.04 17.82
C ASP A 69 -2.73 -7.89 18.90
N TYR A 70 -1.72 -7.04 18.69
CA TYR A 70 -0.75 -6.69 19.73
C TYR A 70 -1.40 -5.97 20.91
N ASP A 71 -2.28 -5.00 20.66
CA ASP A 71 -2.97 -4.26 21.72
C ASP A 71 -3.87 -5.19 22.58
N LYS A 72 -4.45 -6.24 21.96
CA LYS A 72 -5.27 -7.23 22.66
C LYS A 72 -4.49 -8.33 23.38
N GLY A 73 -3.38 -8.78 22.81
CA GLY A 73 -2.70 -10.02 23.22
C GLY A 73 -1.22 -9.88 23.52
N GLY A 74 -0.67 -8.66 23.48
CA GLY A 74 0.75 -8.40 23.67
C GLY A 74 1.63 -8.81 22.48
N PRO A 75 2.95 -9.00 22.69
CA PRO A 75 3.91 -9.41 21.66
C PRO A 75 3.39 -10.56 20.78
N LEU A 76 3.59 -10.48 19.46
CA LEU A 76 3.05 -11.45 18.50
C LEU A 76 3.94 -12.69 18.36
N LEU A 77 5.26 -12.54 18.45
CA LEU A 77 6.22 -13.63 18.17
C LEU A 77 6.42 -14.58 19.36
N HIS A 78 6.11 -14.13 20.58
CA HIS A 78 6.39 -14.87 21.81
C HIS A 78 5.12 -15.36 22.53
N ARG A 79 4.04 -15.58 21.78
CA ARG A 79 2.76 -16.05 22.35
C ARG A 79 2.78 -17.55 22.59
N VAL A 80 2.01 -17.99 23.59
CA VAL A 80 1.75 -19.42 23.83
C VAL A 80 0.99 -20.04 22.65
N ILE A 81 -0.03 -19.33 22.15
CA ILE A 81 -0.71 -19.68 20.90
C ILE A 81 -0.08 -18.84 19.79
N PRO A 82 0.57 -19.45 18.79
CA PRO A 82 1.23 -18.73 17.71
C PRO A 82 0.30 -17.76 17.00
N TYR A 83 0.85 -16.62 16.56
CA TYR A 83 0.10 -15.68 15.75
C TYR A 83 -0.26 -16.32 14.40
N LYS A 84 -1.54 -16.24 14.04
CA LYS A 84 -2.09 -16.94 12.87
C LYS A 84 -1.99 -16.07 11.61
N TRP A 85 -0.79 -15.98 11.06
CA TRP A 85 -0.48 -15.08 9.96
C TRP A 85 -1.36 -15.29 8.72
N GLU A 86 -1.61 -16.54 8.36
CA GLU A 86 -2.37 -16.92 7.16
C GLU A 86 -3.85 -16.52 7.29
N GLU A 87 -4.45 -16.76 8.46
CA GLU A 87 -5.85 -16.36 8.74
C GLU A 87 -5.97 -14.83 8.68
N VAL A 88 -5.02 -14.11 9.27
CA VAL A 88 -4.97 -12.64 9.24
C VAL A 88 -4.81 -12.13 7.82
N TRP A 89 -3.95 -12.75 7.01
CA TRP A 89 -3.77 -12.36 5.62
C TRP A 89 -5.03 -12.57 4.79
N ALA A 90 -5.73 -13.70 4.97
CA ALA A 90 -7.01 -13.95 4.31
C ALA A 90 -8.06 -12.88 4.64
N GLU A 91 -8.13 -12.43 5.91
CA GLU A 91 -8.97 -11.30 6.32
C GLU A 91 -8.55 -9.97 5.67
N VAL A 92 -7.25 -9.70 5.57
CA VAL A 92 -6.70 -8.45 5.02
C VAL A 92 -6.99 -8.29 3.53
N VAL A 93 -6.85 -9.38 2.76
CA VAL A 93 -7.10 -9.43 1.31
C VAL A 93 -8.60 -9.19 1.04
N GLY A 94 -9.46 -9.97 1.70
CA GLY A 94 -10.90 -9.94 1.46
C GLY A 94 -11.30 -10.43 0.05
N ASP A 95 -12.59 -10.57 -0.19
CA ASP A 95 -13.11 -11.28 -1.37
C ASP A 95 -12.77 -10.60 -2.70
N TYR A 96 -12.81 -9.27 -2.75
CA TYR A 96 -12.56 -8.52 -3.98
C TYR A 96 -11.12 -8.70 -4.47
N GLU A 97 -10.15 -8.47 -3.58
CA GLU A 97 -8.73 -8.58 -3.92
C GLU A 97 -8.35 -10.02 -4.24
N LEU A 98 -8.92 -10.99 -3.52
CA LEU A 98 -8.72 -12.41 -3.79
C LEU A 98 -9.17 -12.80 -5.20
N ALA A 99 -10.31 -12.25 -5.66
CA ALA A 99 -10.89 -12.58 -6.95
C ALA A 99 -10.23 -11.86 -8.13
N TYR A 100 -9.74 -10.64 -7.93
CA TYR A 100 -9.33 -9.76 -9.04
C TYR A 100 -7.86 -9.33 -9.01
N ASN A 101 -7.08 -9.76 -8.02
CA ASN A 101 -5.64 -9.50 -7.97
C ASN A 101 -4.85 -10.81 -7.75
N PRO A 102 -4.48 -11.52 -8.83
CA PRO A 102 -3.69 -12.76 -8.73
C PRO A 102 -2.26 -12.52 -8.23
N ASP A 103 -1.68 -11.36 -8.51
CA ASP A 103 -0.28 -11.03 -8.22
C ASP A 103 -0.08 -10.43 -6.81
N ARG A 104 -1.12 -10.48 -5.97
CA ARG A 104 -1.07 -9.97 -4.61
C ARG A 104 0.02 -10.65 -3.79
N TRP A 105 0.80 -9.83 -3.10
CA TRP A 105 1.81 -10.31 -2.18
C TRP A 105 1.91 -9.43 -0.94
N VAL A 106 2.40 -10.02 0.14
CA VAL A 106 2.75 -9.35 1.39
C VAL A 106 3.99 -9.99 1.97
N CYS A 107 4.82 -9.21 2.66
CA CYS A 107 5.86 -9.72 3.53
C CYS A 107 5.95 -8.88 4.79
N VAL A 108 5.97 -9.55 5.93
CA VAL A 108 6.18 -8.94 7.25
C VAL A 108 7.58 -9.31 7.71
N TYR A 109 8.36 -8.28 8.02
CA TYR A 109 9.73 -8.43 8.52
C TYR A 109 9.77 -8.08 10.00
N HIS A 110 10.58 -8.82 10.75
CA HIS A 110 11.00 -8.49 12.09
C HIS A 110 12.53 -8.58 12.13
N GLN A 111 13.20 -7.53 12.60
CA GLN A 111 14.67 -7.46 12.62
C GLN A 111 15.33 -7.83 11.27
N GLY A 112 14.71 -7.39 10.17
CA GLY A 112 15.24 -7.58 8.81
C GLY A 112 15.09 -9.00 8.27
N LYS A 113 14.31 -9.85 8.95
CA LYS A 113 14.00 -11.22 8.52
C LYS A 113 12.51 -11.38 8.28
N PRO A 114 12.08 -12.03 7.18
CA PRO A 114 10.69 -12.39 6.98
C PRO A 114 10.18 -13.27 8.14
N VAL A 115 9.11 -12.85 8.80
CA VAL A 115 8.34 -13.67 9.76
C VAL A 115 7.05 -14.21 9.16
N PHE A 116 6.59 -13.59 8.08
CA PHE A 116 5.49 -14.07 7.25
C PHE A 116 5.63 -13.53 5.84
N HIS A 117 5.23 -14.32 4.84
CA HIS A 117 5.07 -13.84 3.47
C HIS A 117 4.00 -14.63 2.72
N TYR A 118 3.46 -14.02 1.69
CA TYR A 118 2.57 -14.65 0.72
C TYR A 118 2.80 -14.03 -0.66
N GLY A 119 2.66 -14.84 -1.71
CA GLY A 119 2.85 -14.41 -3.10
C GLY A 119 4.31 -14.13 -3.45
N ASP A 120 4.52 -13.75 -4.70
CA ASP A 120 5.85 -13.51 -5.25
C ASP A 120 6.22 -12.04 -5.16
N ARG A 121 7.38 -11.77 -4.55
CA ARG A 121 7.99 -10.44 -4.49
C ARG A 121 9.42 -10.51 -4.96
N HIS A 122 9.94 -9.37 -5.41
CA HIS A 122 11.33 -9.31 -5.86
C HIS A 122 12.31 -9.54 -4.67
N PRO A 123 13.27 -10.49 -4.75
CA PRO A 123 14.18 -10.83 -3.65
C PRO A 123 15.05 -9.69 -3.14
N PHE A 124 15.32 -8.68 -4.00
CA PHE A 124 15.98 -7.44 -3.59
C PHE A 124 15.35 -6.82 -2.34
N LEU A 125 14.02 -6.88 -2.21
CA LEU A 125 13.29 -6.31 -1.07
C LEU A 125 13.73 -6.91 0.28
N ASP A 126 14.13 -8.18 0.29
CA ASP A 126 14.59 -8.86 1.51
C ASP A 126 15.97 -8.37 1.93
N VAL A 127 16.84 -8.17 0.94
CA VAL A 127 18.20 -7.70 1.16
C VAL A 127 18.17 -6.28 1.72
N ILE A 128 17.35 -5.38 1.16
CA ILE A 128 17.25 -4.02 1.67
C ILE A 128 16.71 -3.97 3.10
N GLU A 129 15.72 -4.79 3.46
CA GLU A 129 15.24 -4.84 4.86
C GLU A 129 16.29 -5.40 5.82
N HIS A 130 17.07 -6.38 5.39
CA HIS A 130 18.20 -6.88 6.18
C HIS A 130 19.30 -5.82 6.33
N CYS A 131 19.61 -5.08 5.28
CA CYS A 131 20.56 -3.97 5.35
C CYS A 131 20.04 -2.84 6.24
N ASP A 132 18.74 -2.55 6.22
CA ASP A 132 18.13 -1.49 7.03
C ASP A 132 18.27 -1.75 8.53
N THR A 133 18.23 -3.01 8.96
CA THR A 133 18.41 -3.32 10.40
C THR A 133 19.85 -3.21 10.88
N LEU A 134 20.82 -3.26 9.97
CA LEU A 134 22.23 -3.01 10.26
C LEU A 134 22.60 -1.54 10.08
N ASN A 135 21.76 -0.76 9.40
CA ASN A 135 21.99 0.63 9.09
C ASN A 135 21.56 1.53 10.25
N SER A 136 22.47 2.37 10.76
CA SER A 136 22.15 3.42 11.72
C SER A 136 21.70 4.73 11.06
N GLY A 137 21.74 4.79 9.72
CA GLY A 137 21.40 5.95 8.91
C GLY A 137 19.95 5.97 8.41
N HIS A 138 19.68 6.80 7.40
CA HIS A 138 18.38 6.86 6.75
C HIS A 138 18.15 5.63 5.85
N TYR A 139 16.89 5.23 5.69
CA TYR A 139 16.52 4.07 4.86
C TYR A 139 17.07 4.13 3.41
N ASP A 140 17.22 5.33 2.83
CA ASP A 140 17.82 5.50 1.50
C ASP A 140 19.28 5.01 1.41
N SER A 141 20.05 5.03 2.51
CA SER A 141 21.39 4.44 2.52
C SER A 141 21.36 2.91 2.57
N SER A 142 20.27 2.31 3.03
CA SER A 142 20.06 0.85 3.01
C SER A 142 20.02 0.30 1.57
N VAL A 143 19.52 1.09 0.61
CA VAL A 143 19.54 0.75 -0.83
C VAL A 143 20.98 0.60 -1.34
N LYS A 144 21.85 1.55 -0.99
CA LYS A 144 23.28 1.51 -1.37
C LYS A 144 24.00 0.33 -0.73
N LEU A 145 23.69 0.04 0.55
CA LEU A 145 24.24 -1.12 1.24
C LEU A 145 23.81 -2.43 0.56
N ALA A 146 22.56 -2.52 0.08
CA ALA A 146 22.09 -3.67 -0.67
C ALA A 146 22.83 -3.82 -2.02
N GLU A 147 23.04 -2.74 -2.78
CA GLU A 147 23.86 -2.77 -3.99
C GLU A 147 25.28 -3.30 -3.72
N GLU A 148 25.90 -2.82 -2.64
CA GLU A 148 27.23 -3.30 -2.23
C GLU A 148 27.24 -4.78 -1.83
N ALA A 149 26.19 -5.25 -1.15
CA ALA A 149 26.05 -6.65 -0.78
C ALA A 149 25.93 -7.55 -2.02
N PHE A 150 25.13 -7.16 -3.01
CA PHE A 150 25.05 -7.87 -4.29
C PHE A 150 26.38 -7.88 -5.03
N ARG A 151 27.09 -6.74 -5.06
CA ARG A 151 28.42 -6.64 -5.67
C ARG A 151 29.42 -7.60 -5.01
N LYS A 152 29.42 -7.68 -3.67
CA LYS A 152 30.26 -8.63 -2.92
C LYS A 152 29.91 -10.09 -3.20
N ALA A 153 28.65 -10.37 -3.53
CA ALA A 153 28.17 -11.69 -3.95
C ALA A 153 28.40 -11.99 -5.45
N GLY A 154 29.14 -11.12 -6.17
CA GLY A 154 29.47 -11.31 -7.58
C GLY A 154 28.40 -10.85 -8.57
N LYS A 155 27.35 -10.16 -8.10
CA LYS A 155 26.32 -9.55 -8.96
C LYS A 155 26.52 -8.05 -9.04
N ASN A 156 26.98 -7.55 -10.18
CA ASN A 156 27.06 -6.12 -10.43
C ASN A 156 25.67 -5.58 -10.80
N LEU A 157 25.03 -4.92 -9.84
CA LEU A 157 23.71 -4.31 -10.02
C LEU A 157 23.79 -2.82 -9.77
N ARG A 158 22.98 -2.06 -10.51
CA ARG A 158 22.66 -0.66 -10.23
C ARG A 158 21.17 -0.55 -9.98
N VAL A 159 20.78 0.15 -8.93
CA VAL A 159 19.39 0.28 -8.47
C VAL A 159 18.99 1.74 -8.56
N GLY A 160 18.12 2.05 -9.51
CA GLY A 160 17.34 3.28 -9.47
C GLY A 160 16.26 3.16 -8.41
N TYR A 161 16.16 4.13 -7.50
CA TYR A 161 15.18 4.13 -6.42
C TYR A 161 14.44 5.47 -6.39
N ASP A 162 13.11 5.40 -6.45
CA ASP A 162 12.20 6.51 -6.23
C ASP A 162 11.19 6.11 -5.14
N SER A 163 10.99 6.99 -4.17
CA SER A 163 10.01 6.78 -3.12
C SER A 163 9.20 8.03 -2.85
N ASN A 164 7.93 7.80 -2.52
CA ASN A 164 6.99 8.86 -2.24
C ASN A 164 6.15 8.49 -1.03
N MET A 165 5.99 9.43 -0.11
CA MET A 165 5.12 9.22 1.04
C MET A 165 3.67 9.19 0.57
N ALA A 166 2.95 8.11 0.86
CA ALA A 166 1.54 7.98 0.54
C ALA A 166 0.65 8.23 1.76
N ILE A 167 1.08 7.80 2.95
CA ILE A 167 0.40 8.07 4.22
C ILE A 167 1.41 8.55 5.27
N LEU A 168 1.01 9.51 6.09
CA LEU A 168 1.66 9.90 7.33
C LEU A 168 0.66 9.83 8.48
N LEU A 169 0.96 9.04 9.50
CA LEU A 169 0.11 8.84 10.67
C LEU A 169 0.81 9.29 11.94
N ASN A 170 0.12 10.08 12.74
CA ASN A 170 0.46 10.37 14.13
C ASN A 170 -0.79 10.19 14.99
N LEU A 171 -0.82 9.11 15.76
CA LEU A 171 -1.97 8.65 16.53
C LEU A 171 -1.60 8.62 18.01
N GLU A 172 -2.21 9.50 18.78
CA GLU A 172 -2.09 9.60 20.22
C GLU A 172 -3.41 9.14 20.87
N LYS A 173 -3.44 9.02 22.21
CA LYS A 173 -4.62 8.52 22.93
C LYS A 173 -5.90 9.32 22.69
N THR A 174 -5.80 10.64 22.52
CA THR A 174 -6.96 11.55 22.40
C THR A 174 -7.10 12.17 21.03
N VAL A 175 -6.02 12.14 20.23
CA VAL A 175 -5.94 12.83 18.96
C VAL A 175 -5.25 11.96 17.91
N GLY A 176 -5.84 11.85 16.74
CA GLY A 176 -5.25 11.23 15.56
C GLY A 176 -5.09 12.21 14.42
N ARG A 177 -3.98 12.13 13.69
CA ARG A 177 -3.76 12.83 12.43
C ARG A 177 -3.31 11.83 11.38
N CYS A 178 -4.00 11.83 10.26
CA CYS A 178 -3.63 11.07 9.07
C CYS A 178 -3.55 12.03 7.89
N GLY A 179 -2.37 12.14 7.29
CA GLY A 179 -2.16 12.80 6.02
C GLY A 179 -1.97 11.76 4.92
N MET A 180 -2.55 12.01 3.76
CA MET A 180 -2.50 11.14 2.60
C MET A 180 -2.17 11.98 1.37
N ILE A 181 -1.23 11.50 0.55
CA ILE A 181 -0.92 12.12 -0.73
C ILE A 181 -1.66 11.34 -1.81
N LEU A 182 -2.65 11.99 -2.41
CA LEU A 182 -3.49 11.45 -3.47
C LEU A 182 -2.92 11.90 -4.82
N ARG A 183 -2.68 10.95 -5.72
CA ARG A 183 -2.24 11.24 -7.08
C ARG A 183 -3.39 10.95 -8.03
N ALA A 184 -3.95 12.00 -8.60
CA ALA A 184 -4.78 11.93 -9.79
C ALA A 184 -3.90 12.12 -11.04
N PRO A 185 -4.35 11.72 -12.24
CA PRO A 185 -3.55 11.84 -13.46
C PRO A 185 -3.08 13.26 -13.78
N ASP A 186 -3.83 14.27 -13.37
CA ASP A 186 -3.58 15.69 -13.65
C ASP A 186 -3.10 16.50 -12.43
N ARG A 187 -3.20 15.95 -11.21
CA ARG A 187 -2.85 16.66 -9.97
C ARG A 187 -2.42 15.73 -8.84
N THR A 188 -1.45 16.18 -8.06
CA THR A 188 -1.17 15.62 -6.73
C THR A 188 -1.83 16.49 -5.69
N THR A 189 -2.70 15.92 -4.86
CA THR A 189 -3.41 16.62 -3.78
C THR A 189 -3.13 15.98 -2.44
N THR A 190 -3.05 16.80 -1.40
CA THR A 190 -2.92 16.30 -0.03
C THR A 190 -4.30 16.29 0.62
N PHE A 191 -4.69 15.12 1.12
CA PHE A 191 -5.89 14.93 1.90
C PHE A 191 -5.51 14.59 3.33
N ASN A 192 -6.18 15.19 4.31
CA ASN A 192 -5.93 14.94 5.71
C ASN A 192 -7.24 14.69 6.45
N TYR A 193 -7.21 13.79 7.43
CA TYR A 193 -8.25 13.72 8.43
C TYR A 193 -7.67 13.78 9.84
N HIS A 194 -8.39 14.49 10.69
CA HIS A 194 -8.11 14.69 12.10
C HIS A 194 -9.21 14.02 12.91
N ILE A 195 -8.80 13.25 13.92
CA ILE A 195 -9.69 12.49 14.79
C ILE A 195 -9.51 13.03 16.20
N GLU A 196 -10.60 13.40 16.84
CA GLU A 196 -10.65 13.78 18.25
C GLU A 196 -11.47 12.75 19.03
N SER A 197 -10.95 12.29 20.17
CA SER A 197 -11.68 11.43 21.11
C SER A 197 -12.99 12.07 21.56
N VAL A 198 -14.06 11.29 21.65
CA VAL A 198 -15.37 11.73 22.13
C VAL A 198 -15.71 10.97 23.42
N LYS A 199 -16.27 11.65 24.43
CA LYS A 199 -16.72 11.03 25.70
C LYS A 199 -15.65 10.15 26.38
N ASN A 200 -14.39 10.58 26.39
CA ASN A 200 -13.24 9.83 26.94
C ASN A 200 -12.97 8.46 26.29
N ILE A 201 -13.52 8.19 25.10
CA ILE A 201 -13.19 6.99 24.33
C ILE A 201 -11.83 7.25 23.64
N PRO A 202 -10.77 6.47 23.96
CA PRO A 202 -9.46 6.68 23.38
C PRO A 202 -9.50 6.38 21.87
N VAL A 203 -8.71 7.12 21.11
CA VAL A 203 -8.50 6.89 19.69
C VAL A 203 -7.90 5.50 19.49
N ASN A 204 -8.58 4.66 18.70
CA ASN A 204 -8.11 3.32 18.35
C ASN A 204 -7.18 3.39 17.12
N PRO A 205 -5.86 3.14 17.26
CA PRO A 205 -4.93 3.32 16.15
C PRO A 205 -5.18 2.35 14.99
N SER A 206 -5.54 1.09 15.28
CA SER A 206 -5.91 0.10 14.27
C SER A 206 -7.10 0.60 13.42
N GLN A 207 -8.15 1.12 14.06
CA GLN A 207 -9.32 1.63 13.33
C GLN A 207 -8.96 2.84 12.46
N CYS A 208 -8.10 3.74 12.95
CA CYS A 208 -7.64 4.89 12.19
C CYS A 208 -6.88 4.47 10.92
N ILE A 209 -6.00 3.47 11.02
CA ILE A 209 -5.22 2.97 9.88
C ILE A 209 -6.10 2.17 8.90
N ARG A 210 -7.08 1.41 9.40
CA ARG A 210 -8.09 0.77 8.54
C ARG A 210 -8.85 1.77 7.70
N VAL A 211 -9.22 2.93 8.27
CA VAL A 211 -9.86 4.00 7.51
C VAL A 211 -8.92 4.59 6.45
N ALA A 212 -7.64 4.79 6.76
CA ALA A 212 -6.66 5.21 5.76
C ALA A 212 -6.59 4.20 4.60
N ALA A 213 -6.56 2.90 4.92
CA ALA A 213 -6.57 1.84 3.92
C ALA A 213 -7.87 1.83 3.09
N ALA A 214 -9.01 2.02 3.72
CA ALA A 214 -10.31 2.09 3.05
C ALA A 214 -10.40 3.27 2.08
N LEU A 215 -9.85 4.43 2.46
CA LEU A 215 -9.76 5.59 1.60
C LEU A 215 -8.83 5.35 0.40
N LEU A 216 -7.66 4.76 0.61
CA LEU A 216 -6.75 4.39 -0.49
C LEU A 216 -7.41 3.44 -1.48
N GLU A 217 -8.04 2.37 -0.99
CA GLU A 217 -8.71 1.40 -1.86
C GLU A 217 -9.89 2.06 -2.59
N GLY A 218 -10.71 2.84 -1.89
CA GLY A 218 -11.88 3.47 -2.50
C GLY A 218 -11.52 4.45 -3.62
N ILE A 219 -10.41 5.18 -3.47
CA ILE A 219 -9.90 6.07 -4.53
C ILE A 219 -9.40 5.26 -5.73
N GLN A 220 -8.64 4.20 -5.49
CA GLN A 220 -8.13 3.31 -6.54
C GLN A 220 -9.27 2.63 -7.31
N LEU A 221 -10.27 2.09 -6.60
CA LEU A 221 -11.45 1.47 -7.19
C LEU A 221 -12.30 2.51 -7.94
N GLY A 222 -12.46 3.71 -7.38
CA GLY A 222 -13.21 4.78 -8.03
C GLY A 222 -12.61 5.14 -9.39
N PHE A 223 -11.28 5.25 -9.47
CA PHE A 223 -10.59 5.48 -10.74
C PHE A 223 -10.78 4.31 -11.71
N MET A 224 -10.55 3.08 -11.25
CA MET A 224 -10.69 1.86 -12.07
C MET A 224 -12.09 1.72 -12.67
N ILE A 225 -13.14 1.94 -11.86
CA ILE A 225 -14.53 1.90 -12.32
C ILE A 225 -14.78 2.94 -13.39
N GLY A 226 -14.28 4.17 -13.21
CA GLY A 226 -14.49 5.23 -14.19
C GLY A 226 -13.84 4.93 -15.55
N ILE A 227 -12.63 4.37 -15.55
CA ILE A 227 -11.97 3.91 -16.79
C ILE A 227 -12.78 2.77 -17.44
N ALA A 228 -13.20 1.77 -16.67
CA ALA A 228 -13.97 0.64 -17.19
C ALA A 228 -15.32 1.08 -17.78
N ASN A 229 -16.02 2.02 -17.12
CA ASN A 229 -17.27 2.57 -17.62
C ASN A 229 -17.08 3.28 -18.97
N GLU A 230 -16.00 4.05 -19.13
CA GLU A 230 -15.73 4.72 -20.40
C GLU A 230 -15.39 3.72 -21.50
N LYS A 231 -14.52 2.74 -21.23
CA LYS A 231 -14.23 1.67 -22.21
C LYS A 231 -15.51 0.97 -22.69
N GLN A 232 -16.44 0.72 -21.79
CA GLN A 232 -17.74 0.14 -22.13
C GLN A 232 -18.59 1.10 -22.99
N ARG A 233 -18.63 2.40 -22.68
CA ARG A 233 -19.36 3.41 -23.47
C ARG A 233 -18.77 3.61 -24.87
N SER A 234 -17.45 3.59 -24.99
CA SER A 234 -16.75 3.74 -26.27
C SER A 234 -16.76 2.46 -27.11
N GLY A 235 -17.32 1.36 -26.60
CA GLY A 235 -17.34 0.06 -27.30
C GLY A 235 -15.98 -0.64 -27.36
N LEU A 236 -15.00 -0.22 -26.55
CA LEU A 236 -13.68 -0.88 -26.45
C LEU A 236 -13.76 -2.19 -25.67
N VAL A 237 -14.80 -2.36 -24.85
CA VAL A 237 -15.01 -3.55 -24.02
C VAL A 237 -16.49 -3.92 -24.02
N ASP A 238 -16.77 -5.21 -24.20
CA ASP A 238 -18.12 -5.76 -24.11
C ASP A 238 -18.66 -5.77 -22.67
N THR A 239 -19.98 -5.62 -22.54
CA THR A 239 -20.66 -5.59 -21.23
C THR A 239 -20.56 -6.92 -20.44
N SER A 240 -20.29 -8.02 -21.15
CA SER A 240 -20.07 -9.36 -20.61
C SER A 240 -18.60 -9.61 -20.23
N ALA A 241 -17.68 -8.72 -20.59
CA ALA A 241 -16.26 -8.89 -20.34
C ALA A 241 -15.94 -8.93 -18.83
N GLN A 242 -14.84 -9.61 -18.50
CA GLN A 242 -14.34 -9.72 -17.13
C GLN A 242 -14.13 -8.35 -16.48
N GLU A 243 -13.66 -7.36 -17.23
CA GLU A 243 -13.45 -5.97 -16.76
C GLU A 243 -14.77 -5.31 -16.32
N ALA A 244 -15.87 -5.49 -17.07
CA ALA A 244 -17.18 -4.97 -16.69
C ALA A 244 -17.72 -5.65 -15.42
N ARG A 245 -17.47 -6.95 -15.25
CA ARG A 245 -17.82 -7.67 -14.01
C ARG A 245 -16.99 -7.17 -12.82
N GLN A 246 -15.69 -6.97 -13.00
CA GLN A 246 -14.80 -6.45 -11.97
C GLN A 246 -15.23 -5.05 -11.52
N ALA A 247 -15.61 -4.16 -12.45
CA ALA A 247 -16.11 -2.82 -12.13
C ALA A 247 -17.41 -2.85 -11.29
N ARG A 248 -18.32 -3.79 -11.58
CA ARG A 248 -19.55 -3.99 -10.78
C ARG A 248 -19.23 -4.44 -9.35
N GLU A 249 -18.35 -5.43 -9.19
CA GLU A 249 -17.93 -5.88 -7.85
C GLU A 249 -17.12 -4.81 -7.09
N ALA A 250 -16.31 -4.01 -7.81
CA ALA A 250 -15.59 -2.88 -7.22
C ALA A 250 -16.56 -1.84 -6.64
N LYS A 251 -17.67 -1.57 -7.34
CA LYS A 251 -18.73 -0.67 -6.85
C LYS A 251 -19.39 -1.21 -5.57
N ARG A 252 -19.63 -2.53 -5.49
CA ARG A 252 -20.11 -3.17 -4.26
C ARG A 252 -19.10 -3.02 -3.12
N ARG A 253 -17.81 -3.23 -3.41
CA ARG A 253 -16.72 -3.06 -2.45
C ARG A 253 -16.63 -1.64 -1.92
N ILE A 254 -16.79 -0.62 -2.75
CA ILE A 254 -16.88 0.79 -2.32
C ILE A 254 -17.99 1.01 -1.28
N GLY A 255 -19.13 0.32 -1.40
CA GLY A 255 -20.18 0.36 -0.39
C GLY A 255 -19.70 -0.12 0.99
N SER A 256 -18.98 -1.24 1.04
CA SER A 256 -18.36 -1.76 2.27
C SER A 256 -17.31 -0.81 2.83
N LEU A 257 -16.46 -0.23 1.98
CA LEU A 257 -15.45 0.75 2.40
C LEU A 257 -16.07 1.99 3.03
N ASN A 258 -17.18 2.50 2.47
CA ASN A 258 -17.93 3.60 3.07
C ASN A 258 -18.49 3.25 4.45
N ALA A 259 -19.00 2.02 4.63
CA ALA A 259 -19.45 1.56 5.94
C ALA A 259 -18.31 1.51 6.97
N GLU A 260 -17.11 1.07 6.56
CA GLU A 260 -15.92 1.09 7.44
C GLU A 260 -15.53 2.51 7.87
N ILE A 261 -15.54 3.48 6.92
CA ILE A 261 -15.26 4.89 7.21
C ILE A 261 -16.31 5.46 8.16
N SER A 262 -17.60 5.24 7.88
CA SER A 262 -18.68 5.77 8.69
C SER A 262 -18.79 5.14 10.07
N ALA A 263 -18.33 3.89 10.24
CA ALA A 263 -18.19 3.30 11.57
C ALA A 263 -17.23 4.13 12.45
N MET A 264 -16.07 4.56 11.93
CA MET A 264 -15.17 5.44 12.68
C MET A 264 -15.80 6.82 12.94
N GLU A 265 -16.44 7.43 11.95
CA GLU A 265 -17.11 8.74 12.10
C GLU A 265 -18.21 8.75 13.16
N THR A 266 -18.82 7.60 13.43
CA THR A 266 -19.83 7.44 14.48
C THR A 266 -19.21 7.46 15.88
N HIS A 267 -17.97 6.97 16.03
CA HIS A 267 -17.30 6.81 17.33
C HIS A 267 -16.43 8.02 17.71
N TYR A 268 -15.96 8.78 16.73
CA TYR A 268 -15.06 9.91 16.95
C TYR A 268 -15.53 11.15 16.21
N LYS A 269 -15.05 12.31 16.66
CA LYS A 269 -15.22 13.55 15.92
C LYS A 269 -14.13 13.64 14.87
N VAL A 270 -14.54 13.57 13.60
CA VAL A 270 -13.61 13.54 12.47
C VAL A 270 -13.73 14.84 11.67
N ARG A 271 -12.59 15.44 11.33
CA ARG A 271 -12.50 16.63 10.49
C ARG A 271 -11.62 16.33 9.28
N TYR A 272 -12.16 16.58 8.09
CA TYR A 272 -11.48 16.37 6.82
C TYR A 272 -10.93 17.68 6.26
N ARG A 273 -9.79 17.62 5.55
CA ARG A 273 -9.20 18.74 4.80
C ARG A 273 -8.57 18.21 3.50
N PRO A 274 -9.03 18.64 2.31
CA PRO A 274 -10.08 19.64 2.08
C PRO A 274 -11.48 19.12 2.46
N GLU A 275 -12.02 18.13 1.76
CA GLU A 275 -13.26 17.43 2.10
C GLU A 275 -13.05 15.91 2.08
N ARG A 276 -13.95 15.16 2.73
CA ARG A 276 -13.96 13.70 2.64
C ARG A 276 -14.04 13.28 1.17
N PRO A 277 -13.20 12.34 0.69
CA PRO A 277 -13.29 11.84 -0.67
C PRO A 277 -14.68 11.24 -0.94
N ASP A 278 -15.35 11.77 -1.96
CA ASP A 278 -16.56 11.19 -2.50
C ASP A 278 -16.17 10.24 -3.63
N PHE A 279 -16.26 8.94 -3.37
CA PHE A 279 -15.88 7.92 -4.35
C PHE A 279 -16.74 7.98 -5.62
N ASN A 280 -18.01 8.40 -5.53
CA ASN A 280 -18.84 8.59 -6.73
C ASN A 280 -18.35 9.78 -7.56
N ARG A 281 -17.97 10.88 -6.92
CA ARG A 281 -17.34 12.02 -7.61
C ARG A 281 -16.05 11.59 -8.30
N ILE A 282 -15.23 10.76 -7.65
CA ILE A 282 -13.99 10.25 -8.24
C ILE A 282 -14.27 9.37 -9.47
N ILE A 283 -15.29 8.51 -9.43
CA ILE A 283 -15.72 7.73 -10.60
C ILE A 283 -16.07 8.68 -11.77
N LEU A 284 -16.89 9.69 -11.52
CA LEU A 284 -17.30 10.66 -12.53
C LEU A 284 -16.12 11.51 -13.06
N GLU A 285 -15.17 11.87 -12.21
CA GLU A 285 -13.93 12.55 -12.63
C GLU A 285 -13.06 11.65 -13.50
N ALA A 286 -12.89 10.38 -13.11
CA ALA A 286 -12.14 9.37 -13.85
C ALA A 286 -12.75 9.11 -15.24
N GLU A 287 -14.07 9.00 -15.33
CA GLU A 287 -14.80 8.89 -16.59
C GLU A 287 -14.51 10.06 -17.55
N LYS A 288 -14.43 11.29 -17.04
CA LYS A 288 -14.17 12.49 -17.88
C LYS A 288 -12.76 12.52 -18.46
N ILE A 289 -11.77 12.00 -17.74
CA ILE A 289 -10.37 11.98 -18.17
C ILE A 289 -10.00 10.69 -18.91
N ALA A 290 -10.86 9.66 -18.84
CA ALA A 290 -10.64 8.36 -19.44
C ALA A 290 -10.31 8.41 -20.94
N PRO A 291 -10.99 9.21 -21.80
CA PRO A 291 -10.66 9.24 -23.23
C PRO A 291 -9.19 9.59 -23.51
N LYS A 292 -8.70 10.68 -22.89
CA LYS A 292 -7.30 11.11 -23.01
C LYS A 292 -6.32 10.09 -22.46
N TYR A 293 -6.70 9.45 -21.36
CA TYR A 293 -5.88 8.40 -20.73
C TYR A 293 -5.77 7.17 -21.62
N LEU A 294 -6.88 6.73 -22.23
CA LEU A 294 -6.93 5.59 -23.14
C LEU A 294 -6.18 5.86 -24.44
N GLU A 295 -6.32 7.06 -25.02
CA GLU A 295 -5.54 7.48 -26.19
C GLU A 295 -4.02 7.39 -25.92
N ALA A 296 -3.56 7.89 -24.77
CA ALA A 296 -2.15 7.82 -24.39
C ALA A 296 -1.68 6.38 -24.17
N LEU A 297 -2.55 5.51 -23.64
CA LEU A 297 -2.23 4.10 -23.40
C LEU A 297 -2.08 3.33 -24.73
N ILE A 298 -3.01 3.53 -25.66
CA ILE A 298 -2.98 2.92 -27.00
C ILE A 298 -1.74 3.39 -27.76
N ALA A 299 -1.41 4.69 -27.71
CA ALA A 299 -0.21 5.21 -28.33
C ALA A 299 1.08 4.62 -27.75
N ALA A 300 1.11 4.38 -26.43
CA ALA A 300 2.26 3.77 -25.76
C ALA A 300 2.41 2.26 -26.05
N GLU A 301 1.31 1.55 -26.30
CA GLU A 301 1.32 0.16 -26.75
C GLU A 301 1.81 0.05 -28.19
N ALA A 302 1.32 0.89 -29.10
CA ALA A 302 1.75 0.92 -30.50
C ALA A 302 3.26 1.19 -30.64
N LEU A 303 3.85 2.03 -29.79
CA LEU A 303 5.29 2.30 -29.78
C LEU A 303 6.14 1.12 -29.27
N LYS A 304 5.56 0.20 -28.50
CA LYS A 304 6.28 -1.01 -28.05
C LYS A 304 6.30 -2.08 -29.13
N ASP A 305 5.24 -2.16 -29.94
CA ASP A 305 5.14 -3.12 -31.03
C ASP A 305 6.01 -2.75 -32.24
N ASP A 306 6.43 -1.48 -32.35
CA ASP A 306 7.35 -0.99 -33.41
C ASP A 306 8.86 -1.18 -33.05
N ASP A 307 9.17 -1.52 -31.79
CA ASP A 307 10.55 -1.75 -31.30
C ASP A 307 10.94 -3.26 -31.23
N ASP A 308 10.02 -4.16 -31.61
CA ASP A 308 10.21 -5.63 -31.74
C ASP A 308 10.36 -6.07 -33.22
#